data_AF-A0A4U9WQH2-F1
#
_entry.id   AF-A0A4U9WQH2-F1
#
_cell.length_a   1.000
_cell.length_b   1.000
_cell.length_c   1.000
_cell.angle_alpha   90.00
_cell.angle_beta   90.00
_cell.angle_gamma   90.00
#
_symmetry.space_group_name_H-M   'P 1'
#
loop_
_entity.id
_entity.type
_entity.pdbx_description
1 polymer ?
#
loop_
_entity_poly.entity_id
_entity_poly.type
_entity_poly.pdbx_seq_one_letter_code
_entity_poly.pdbx_strand_id
1 'polypeptide(L)' 'MVKHENKDPLMLARQLPNKSVALILAGGRGSRLKDLTSTRAKPAVHFGGKYRIIDFAMSNCLNSGIRRMGG' A
#
# COMPACT_ATOMS: atom_id res chain seq x y z
N MET A 1 5.56 -34.05 13.88
CA MET A 1 5.56 -32.71 14.49
C MET A 1 4.32 -31.96 14.01
N VAL A 2 3.22 -32.03 14.77
CA VAL A 2 1.95 -31.39 14.41
C VAL A 2 2.13 -29.88 14.56
N LYS A 3 1.94 -29.11 13.49
CA LYS A 3 1.76 -27.66 13.61
C LYS A 3 0.47 -27.46 14.37
N HIS A 4 0.56 -27.13 15.66
CA HIS A 4 -0.57 -26.56 16.37
C HIS A 4 -0.97 -25.29 15.62
N GLU A 5 -2.08 -25.33 14.89
CA GLU A 5 -2.78 -24.12 14.49
C GLU A 5 -3.24 -23.45 15.77
N ASN A 6 -2.44 -22.51 16.27
CA ASN A 6 -2.88 -21.64 17.34
C ASN A 6 -3.96 -20.71 16.75
N LYS A 7 -5.23 -21.04 17.03
CA LYS A 7 -6.41 -20.28 16.61
C LYS A 7 -6.69 -19.07 17.51
N ASP A 8 -5.74 -18.65 18.35
CA ASP A 8 -5.84 -17.39 19.07
C ASP A 8 -6.02 -16.23 18.07
N PRO A 9 -7.18 -15.55 18.07
CA PRO A 9 -7.47 -14.45 17.14
C PRO A 9 -6.44 -13.33 17.20
N LEU A 10 -5.86 -13.08 18.39
CA LEU A 10 -4.89 -12.01 18.61
C LEU A 10 -3.54 -12.33 17.92
N MET A 11 -3.12 -13.59 18.00
CA MET A 11 -1.91 -14.07 17.32
C MET A 11 -2.11 -14.14 15.82
N LEU A 12 -3.30 -14.57 15.38
CA LEU A 12 -3.65 -14.62 13.97
C LEU A 12 -3.62 -13.23 13.32
N ALA A 13 -4.22 -12.23 13.97
CA ALA A 13 -4.24 -10.85 13.49
C ALA A 13 -2.83 -10.28 13.26
N ARG A 14 -1.85 -10.64 14.11
CA ARG A 14 -0.45 -10.23 13.94
C ARG A 14 0.29 -10.98 12.82
N GLN A 15 -0.10 -12.22 12.52
CA GLN A 15 0.57 -13.05 11.52
C GLN A 15 0.07 -12.80 10.09
N LEU A 16 -1.20 -12.44 9.93
CA LEU A 16 -1.82 -12.24 8.61
C LEU A 16 -1.05 -11.23 7.73
N PRO A 17 -0.67 -10.03 8.22
CA PRO A 17 0.06 -9.06 7.40
C PRO A 17 1.40 -9.58 6.85
N ASN A 18 2.10 -10.42 7.61
CA ASN A 18 3.37 -11.03 7.20
C ASN A 18 3.19 -12.07 6.08
N LYS A 19 1.98 -12.63 5.95
CA LYS A 19 1.62 -13.60 4.90
C LYS A 19 0.93 -12.93 3.70
N SER A 20 0.69 -11.62 3.76
CA SER A 20 0.04 -10.85 2.69
C SER A 20 1.06 -10.14 1.80
N VAL A 21 0.62 -9.82 0.58
CA VAL A 21 1.33 -8.95 -0.36
C VAL A 21 0.37 -7.87 -0.81
N ALA A 22 0.82 -6.61 -0.78
CA ALA A 22 0.06 -5.49 -1.31
C ALA A 22 0.46 -5.23 -2.77
N LEU A 23 -0.53 -5.22 -3.66
CA LEU A 23 -0.38 -4.80 -5.05
C LEU A 23 -0.98 -3.40 -5.22
N ILE A 24 -0.13 -2.41 -5.50
CA ILE A 24 -0.55 -1.02 -5.66
C ILE A 24 -0.78 -0.75 -7.13
N LEU A 25 -2.05 -0.64 -7.53
CA LEU A 25 -2.46 -0.32 -8.90
C LEU A 25 -2.26 1.18 -9.18
N ALA A 26 -1.01 1.59 -9.32
CA ALA A 26 -0.57 2.96 -9.59
C ALA A 26 -0.74 3.39 -11.05
N GLY A 27 -1.39 2.56 -11.89
CA GLY A 27 -1.61 2.81 -13.30
C GLY A 27 -2.79 3.76 -13.58
N GLY A 28 -2.55 4.77 -14.42
CA GLY A 28 -3.60 5.65 -14.93
C GLY A 28 -3.08 7.04 -15.29
N ARG A 29 -3.44 7.54 -16.48
CA ARG A 29 -2.99 8.85 -16.99
C ARG A 29 -3.41 10.04 -16.13
N GLY A 30 -4.42 9.89 -15.28
CA GLY A 30 -4.89 10.98 -14.43
C GLY A 30 -5.47 12.16 -15.21
N SER A 31 -6.00 11.95 -16.43
CA SER A 31 -6.42 13.00 -17.38
C SER A 31 -7.31 14.09 -16.80
N ARG A 32 -8.11 13.78 -15.78
CA ARG A 32 -8.96 14.75 -15.07
C ARG A 32 -8.17 15.81 -14.28
N LEU A 33 -6.89 15.57 -14.00
CA LEU A 33 -5.97 16.48 -13.32
C LEU A 33 -5.19 17.39 -14.29
N LYS A 34 -5.43 17.26 -15.61
CA LYS A 34 -4.83 18.10 -16.66
C LYS A 34 -3.30 18.18 -16.53
N ASP A 35 -2.76 19.40 -16.50
CA ASP A 35 -1.32 19.68 -16.55
C ASP A 35 -0.55 19.11 -15.35
N LEU A 36 -1.22 18.86 -14.21
CA LEU A 36 -0.60 18.24 -13.03
C LEU A 36 -0.10 16.82 -13.31
N THR A 37 -0.66 16.14 -14.32
CA THR A 37 -0.26 14.79 -14.75
C THR A 37 0.35 14.76 -16.14
N SER A 38 0.73 15.92 -16.70
CA SER A 38 1.33 16.00 -18.04
C SER A 38 2.67 15.28 -18.13
N THR A 39 3.52 15.42 -17.09
CA THR A 39 4.88 14.87 -17.04
C THR A 39 5.06 13.80 -15.96
N ARG A 40 4.00 13.45 -15.23
CA ARG A 40 4.04 12.49 -14.12
C ARG A 40 2.76 11.68 -14.02
N ALA A 41 2.88 10.43 -13.57
CA ALA A 41 1.70 9.62 -13.25
C ALA A 41 0.92 10.25 -12.07
N LYS A 42 -0.40 10.02 -12.04
CA LYS A 42 -1.28 10.50 -10.95
C LYS A 42 -0.74 10.20 -9.55
N PRO A 43 -0.21 9.00 -9.25
CA PRO A 43 0.31 8.71 -7.90
C PRO A 43 1.56 9.52 -7.51
N ALA A 44 2.29 10.06 -8.48
CA ALA A 44 3.49 10.88 -8.27
C ALA A 44 3.18 12.38 -8.11
N VAL A 45 1.91 12.78 -8.18
CA VAL A 45 1.47 14.15 -7.93
C VAL A 45 1.70 14.49 -6.45
N HIS A 46 2.24 15.70 -6.20
CA HIS A 46 2.48 16.20 -4.85
C HIS A 46 1.17 16.50 -4.13
N PHE A 47 1.14 16.24 -2.82
CA PHE A 47 0.00 16.46 -1.95
C PHE A 47 0.48 16.89 -0.56
N GLY A 48 -0.19 17.86 0.07
CA GLY A 48 0.15 18.28 1.44
C GLY A 48 1.59 18.81 1.60
N GLY A 49 2.13 19.51 0.60
CA GLY A 49 3.46 20.10 0.62
C GLY A 49 4.58 19.10 0.26
N LYS A 50 4.84 18.14 1.14
CA LYS A 50 6.01 17.23 1.02
C LYS A 50 5.71 15.81 0.56
N TYR A 51 4.43 15.43 0.49
CA TYR A 51 4.02 14.07 0.16
C TYR A 51 3.62 13.93 -1.30
N ARG A 52 3.45 12.70 -1.73
CA ARG A 52 2.79 12.31 -2.98
C ARG A 52 1.59 11.43 -2.68
N ILE A 53 0.67 11.33 -3.64
CA ILE A 53 -0.55 10.52 -3.48
C ILE A 53 -0.22 9.06 -3.14
N ILE A 54 0.83 8.48 -3.74
CA ILE A 54 1.25 7.09 -3.48
C ILE A 54 1.69 6.85 -2.03
N ASP A 55 2.18 7.89 -1.33
CA ASP A 55 2.72 7.76 0.03
C ASP A 55 1.64 7.32 1.01
N PHE A 56 0.39 7.70 0.78
CA PHE A 56 -0.74 7.29 1.61
C PHE A 56 -1.01 5.78 1.53
N ALA A 57 -1.00 5.21 0.32
CA ALA A 57 -1.20 3.78 0.13
C ALA A 57 -0.05 2.96 0.74
N MET A 58 1.20 3.40 0.54
CA MET A 58 2.37 2.75 1.14
C MET A 58 2.39 2.87 2.66
N SER A 59 2.05 4.04 3.21
CA SER A 59 1.99 4.27 4.66
C SER A 59 0.91 3.40 5.30
N ASN A 60 -0.24 3.24 4.65
CA ASN A 60 -1.29 2.33 5.14
C ASN A 60 -0.78 0.89 5.18
N CYS A 61 -0.11 0.41 4.13
CA CYS A 61 0.46 -0.95 4.13
C CYS A 61 1.47 -1.13 5.27
N LEU A 62 2.39 -0.18 5.44
CA LEU A 62 3.39 -0.21 6.50
C LEU A 62 2.77 -0.19 7.90
N ASN A 63 1.80 0.69 8.13
CA ASN A 63 1.11 0.82 9.42
C ASN A 63 0.21 -0.40 9.72
N SER A 64 -0.26 -1.11 8.70
CA SER A 64 -0.97 -2.39 8.83
C SER A 64 -0.04 -3.61 8.93
N GLY A 65 1.29 -3.43 8.93
CA GLY A 65 2.26 -4.52 9.02
C GLY A 65 2.54 -5.24 7.70
N ILE A 66 1.99 -4.78 6.58
CA ILE A 66 2.21 -5.33 5.24
C ILE A 66 3.48 -4.73 4.66
N ARG A 67 4.58 -5.49 4.69
CA ARG A 67 5.91 -5.01 4.26
C ARG A 67 6.30 -5.41 2.85
N ARG A 68 5.54 -6.34 2.24
CA ARG A 68 5.76 -6.80 0.86
C ARG A 68 4.82 -6.03 -0.05
N MET A 69 5.37 -5.09 -0.81
CA MET A 69 4.63 -4.23 -1.73
C MET A 69 5.21 -4.36 -3.14
N GLY A 70 4.34 -4.42 -4.14
CA GLY A 70 4.69 -4.41 -5.57
C GLY A 70 3.68 -3.57 -6.37
N GLY A 71 4.02 -3.30 -7.62
CA GLY A 71 3.18 -2.55 -8.57
C GLY A 71 3.22 -3.19 -9.94
#